data_AF-A0A7X6NX05-F1
#
_entry.id   AF-A0A7X6NX05-F1
#
_cell.length_a   1.000
_cell.length_b   1.000
_cell.length_c   1.000
_cell.angle_alpha   90.00
_cell.angle_beta   90.00
_cell.angle_gamma   90.00
#
_symmetry.space_group_name_H-M   'P 1'
#
loop_
_entity.id
_entity.type
_entity.pdbx_description
1 polymer ?
#
loop_
_entity_poly.entity_id
_entity_poly.type
_entity_poly.pdbx_seq_one_letter_code
_entity_poly.pdbx_strand_id
1 'polypeptide(L)'
;MTKEKLKVKKITNRNPVIKEPMRTKNDWLTFVIKLVINTVVILLADKIFASMSVDGFWYAMLTAVVIAFLNQYIRPFLVFLSLPLTIVTFGLFYPFINVIILKLASLLLGSHFQISGIFIPLIISLFISFMNYLLEKLVFGDKK
;
A
#
# COMPACT_ATOMS: atom_id res chain seq x y z
N MET A 1 -40.73 43.27 38.74
CA MET A 1 -39.37 42.98 39.23
C MET A 1 -38.96 41.63 38.66
N THR A 2 -38.68 41.61 37.35
CA THR A 2 -38.80 40.43 36.47
C THR A 2 -37.48 40.08 35.77
N LYS A 3 -36.37 40.74 36.14
CA LYS A 3 -35.10 40.66 35.40
C LYS A 3 -34.11 39.61 35.92
N GLU A 4 -34.26 39.12 37.15
CA GLU A 4 -33.27 38.17 37.71
C GLU A 4 -33.42 36.74 37.19
N LYS A 5 -34.64 36.26 36.97
CA LYS A 5 -34.85 34.88 36.48
C LYS A 5 -34.40 34.68 35.03
N LEU A 6 -34.19 35.76 34.28
CA LEU A 6 -33.56 35.72 32.96
C LEU A 6 -32.03 35.61 33.02
N LYS A 7 -31.40 35.88 34.17
CA LYS A 7 -29.94 35.79 34.33
C LYS A 7 -29.49 34.35 34.62
N VAL A 8 -30.34 33.54 35.24
CA VAL A 8 -29.98 32.18 35.67
C VAL A 8 -30.15 31.13 34.57
N LYS A 9 -30.99 31.37 33.54
CA LYS A 9 -31.09 30.46 32.38
C LYS A 9 -29.80 30.39 31.55
N LYS A 10 -28.85 31.31 31.75
CA LYS A 10 -27.51 31.26 31.14
C LYS A 10 -26.56 30.23 31.76
N ILE A 11 -26.93 29.54 32.84
CA ILE A 11 -26.11 28.47 33.43
C ILE A 11 -26.38 27.11 32.74
N THR A 12 -27.47 26.99 31.97
CA THR A 12 -27.86 25.77 31.24
C THR A 12 -27.41 25.79 29.78
N ASN A 13 -26.11 26.02 29.53
CA ASN A 13 -25.52 25.61 28.25
C ASN A 13 -24.03 25.31 28.40
N ARG A 14 -23.72 24.34 29.25
CA ARG A 14 -22.44 23.64 29.17
C ARG A 14 -22.62 22.55 28.12
N ASN A 15 -22.33 22.90 26.87
CA ASN A 15 -22.07 21.90 25.85
C ASN A 15 -20.99 20.95 26.41
N PRO A 16 -21.22 19.63 26.48
CA PRO A 16 -20.16 18.72 26.84
C PRO A 16 -19.09 18.86 25.76
N VAL A 17 -17.89 19.29 26.15
CA VAL A 17 -16.71 19.22 25.29
C VAL A 17 -16.50 17.75 25.04
N ILE A 18 -17.01 17.27 23.91
CA ILE A 18 -16.72 15.95 23.37
C ILE A 18 -15.21 15.97 23.16
N LYS A 19 -14.47 15.39 24.10
CA LYS A 19 -13.05 15.11 23.90
C LYS A 19 -13.03 14.11 22.75
N GLU A 20 -12.65 14.57 21.56
CA GLU A 20 -12.27 13.66 20.49
C GLU A 20 -11.25 12.67 21.07
N PRO A 21 -11.43 11.35 20.88
CA PRO A 21 -10.43 10.40 21.32
C PRO A 21 -9.12 10.74 20.61
N MET A 22 -8.08 11.04 21.40
CA MET A 22 -6.78 11.42 20.86
C MET A 22 -6.28 10.36 19.87
N ARG A 23 -6.14 10.74 18.60
CA ARG A 23 -5.60 9.90 17.53
C ARG A 23 -4.14 9.60 17.84
N THR A 24 -3.85 8.39 18.31
CA THR A 24 -2.56 8.01 18.89
C THR A 24 -1.47 7.87 17.81
N LYS A 25 -0.63 8.90 17.71
CA LYS A 25 0.84 9.00 17.52
C LYS A 25 1.69 7.92 16.79
N ASN A 26 1.16 6.79 16.33
CA ASN A 26 1.92 5.63 15.86
C ASN A 26 1.84 5.43 14.34
N ASP A 27 1.55 6.48 13.56
CA ASP A 27 1.46 6.41 12.08
C ASP A 27 2.74 5.81 11.44
N TRP A 28 3.90 6.04 12.07
CA TRP A 28 5.18 5.48 11.65
C TRP A 28 5.22 3.95 11.79
N LEU A 29 4.66 3.38 12.86
CA LEU A 29 4.59 1.92 13.06
C LEU A 29 3.67 1.29 12.02
N THR A 30 2.52 1.92 11.77
CA THR A 30 1.57 1.45 10.75
C THR A 30 2.21 1.45 9.36
N PHE A 31 2.99 2.49 9.02
CA PHE A 31 3.74 2.55 7.77
C PHE A 31 4.79 1.43 7.65
N VAL A 32 5.59 1.23 8.71
CA VAL A 32 6.60 0.15 8.74
C VAL A 32 5.95 -1.22 8.63
N ILE A 33 4.86 -1.48 9.34
CA ILE A 33 4.12 -2.75 9.27
C ILE A 33 3.58 -2.98 7.84
N LYS A 34 3.02 -1.95 7.20
CA LYS A 34 2.57 -2.04 5.80
C LYS A 34 3.71 -2.34 4.84
N LEU A 35 4.87 -1.73 5.02
CA LEU A 35 6.07 -2.04 4.23
C LEU A 35 6.47 -3.52 4.39
N VAL A 36 6.53 -4.01 5.63
CA VAL A 36 6.88 -5.42 5.92
C VAL A 36 5.87 -6.38 5.30
N ILE A 37 4.57 -6.11 5.42
CA ILE A 37 3.51 -6.91 4.77
C ILE A 37 3.76 -6.95 3.26
N ASN A 38 3.98 -5.80 2.63
CA ASN A 38 4.23 -5.70 1.18
C ASN A 38 5.44 -6.54 0.75
N THR A 39 6.54 -6.46 1.50
CA THR A 39 7.75 -7.23 1.24
C THR A 39 7.51 -8.73 1.40
N VAL A 40 6.82 -9.16 2.46
CA VAL A 40 6.50 -10.58 2.68
C VAL A 40 5.63 -11.14 1.57
N VAL A 41 4.64 -10.38 1.10
CA VAL A 41 3.79 -10.79 -0.02
C VAL A 41 4.57 -10.96 -1.32
N ILE A 42 5.52 -10.07 -1.60
CA ILE A 42 6.40 -10.18 -2.78
C ILE A 42 7.26 -11.44 -2.68
N LEU A 43 7.84 -11.73 -1.52
CA LEU A 43 8.62 -12.94 -1.28
C LEU A 43 7.77 -14.22 -1.38
N LEU A 44 6.52 -14.17 -0.94
CA LEU A 44 5.57 -15.27 -1.11
C LEU A 44 5.22 -15.47 -2.59
N ALA A 45 5.01 -14.37 -3.33
CA ALA A 45 4.73 -14.44 -4.76
C ALA A 45 5.89 -15.08 -5.54
N ASP A 46 7.15 -14.76 -5.20
CA ASP A 46 8.33 -15.41 -5.78
C ASP A 46 8.30 -16.94 -5.58
N LYS A 47 7.93 -17.41 -4.39
CA LYS A 47 7.84 -18.86 -4.11
C LYS A 47 6.66 -19.56 -4.77
N ILE A 48 5.54 -18.86 -4.97
CA ILE A 48 4.30 -19.44 -5.51
C ILE A 48 4.33 -19.48 -7.04
N PHE A 49 4.89 -18.45 -7.66
CA PHE A 49 4.90 -18.32 -9.11
C PHE A 49 6.23 -18.75 -9.69
N ALA A 50 6.29 -19.96 -10.27
CA ALA A 50 7.48 -20.47 -10.98
C ALA A 50 7.92 -19.61 -12.18
N SER A 51 7.09 -18.64 -12.60
CA SER A 51 7.45 -17.64 -13.60
C SER A 51 8.28 -16.49 -13.05
N MET A 52 8.49 -16.43 -11.73
CA MET A 52 9.42 -15.55 -11.04
C MET A 52 10.54 -16.43 -10.47
N SER A 53 11.80 -16.08 -10.74
CA SER A 53 12.95 -16.78 -10.20
C SER A 53 13.98 -15.78 -9.73
N VAL A 54 14.48 -15.99 -8.52
CA VAL A 54 15.52 -15.20 -7.87
C VAL A 54 16.72 -16.11 -7.58
N ASP A 55 17.90 -15.72 -8.07
CA ASP A 55 19.12 -16.53 -7.95
C ASP A 55 19.70 -16.51 -6.52
N GLY A 56 19.16 -17.30 -5.61
CA GLY A 56 19.73 -17.48 -4.26
C GLY A 56 19.54 -16.28 -3.32
N PHE A 57 20.06 -16.42 -2.08
CA PHE A 57 19.72 -15.51 -0.97
C PHE A 57 20.24 -14.06 -1.16
N TRP A 58 21.48 -13.90 -1.63
CA TRP A 58 22.09 -12.58 -1.80
C TRP A 58 21.37 -11.74 -2.85
N TYR A 59 20.99 -12.37 -3.97
CA TYR A 59 20.24 -11.70 -5.03
C TYR A 59 18.78 -11.47 -4.66
N ALA A 60 18.19 -12.28 -3.78
CA ALA A 60 16.87 -12.00 -3.21
C ALA A 60 16.87 -10.70 -2.39
N MET A 61 17.89 -10.49 -1.57
CA MET A 61 18.06 -9.26 -0.81
C MET A 61 18.26 -8.06 -1.73
N LEU A 62 19.10 -8.19 -2.76
CA LEU A 62 19.30 -7.14 -3.77
C LEU A 62 18.00 -6.83 -4.53
N THR A 63 17.24 -7.86 -4.90
CA THR A 63 15.96 -7.74 -5.62
C THR A 63 14.94 -6.99 -4.79
N ALA A 64 14.82 -7.31 -3.50
CA ALA A 64 13.95 -6.59 -2.58
C ALA A 64 14.33 -5.10 -2.47
N VAL A 65 15.62 -4.77 -2.42
CA VAL A 65 16.12 -3.38 -2.39
C VAL A 65 15.79 -2.65 -3.70
N VAL A 66 16.03 -3.27 -4.85
CA VAL A 66 15.72 -2.69 -6.17
C VAL A 66 14.22 -2.44 -6.33
N ILE A 67 13.37 -3.41 -5.94
CA ILE A 67 11.91 -3.25 -5.99
C ILE A 67 11.45 -2.15 -5.04
N ALA A 68 12.00 -2.06 -3.83
CA ALA A 68 11.68 -0.99 -2.88
C ALA A 68 12.06 0.39 -3.46
N PHE A 69 13.23 0.50 -4.09
CA PHE A 69 13.68 1.72 -4.77
C PHE A 69 12.73 2.10 -5.93
N LEU A 70 12.40 1.15 -6.81
CA LEU A 70 11.45 1.38 -7.91
C LEU A 70 10.08 1.81 -7.39
N ASN A 71 9.60 1.21 -6.30
CA ASN A 71 8.32 1.60 -5.68
C ASN A 71 8.34 3.02 -5.10
N GLN A 72 9.49 3.50 -4.63
CA GLN A 72 9.60 4.85 -4.06
C GLN A 72 9.72 5.93 -5.14
N TYR A 73 10.51 5.67 -6.19
CA TYR A 73 10.82 6.68 -7.22
C TYR A 73 10.01 6.52 -8.50
N ILE A 74 9.89 5.29 -9.00
CA ILE A 74 9.30 5.03 -10.33
C ILE A 74 7.79 4.90 -10.25
N ARG A 75 7.24 4.28 -9.19
CA ARG A 75 5.78 4.22 -8.98
C ARG A 75 5.10 5.60 -9.03
N PRO A 76 5.51 6.63 -8.28
CA PRO A 76 4.81 7.92 -8.32
C PRO A 76 4.86 8.56 -9.71
N PHE A 77 5.99 8.41 -10.42
CA PHE A 77 6.12 8.88 -11.80
C PHE A 77 5.19 8.13 -12.76
N LEU A 78 5.15 6.80 -12.69
CA LEU A 78 4.27 5.96 -13.51
C LEU A 78 2.80 6.25 -13.24
N VAL A 79 2.41 6.39 -11.96
CA VAL A 79 1.03 6.74 -11.57
C VAL A 79 0.66 8.10 -12.15
N PHE A 80 1.54 9.09 -12.03
CA PHE A 80 1.30 10.42 -12.57
C PHE A 80 1.07 10.38 -14.08
N LEU A 81 1.90 9.64 -14.82
CA LEU A 81 1.74 9.47 -16.27
C LEU A 81 0.51 8.64 -16.64
N SER A 82 0.17 7.63 -15.84
CA SER A 82 -0.96 6.74 -16.10
C SER A 82 -2.28 7.31 -15.62
N LEU A 83 -2.33 8.39 -14.83
CA LEU A 83 -3.54 9.00 -14.31
C LEU A 83 -4.63 9.23 -15.37
N PRO A 84 -4.39 9.89 -16.52
CA PRO A 84 -5.42 10.08 -17.54
C PRO A 84 -6.00 8.75 -18.03
N LEU A 85 -5.13 7.78 -18.30
CA LEU A 85 -5.55 6.44 -18.73
C LEU A 85 -6.29 5.68 -17.62
N THR A 86 -5.84 5.84 -16.37
CA THR A 86 -6.44 5.22 -15.19
C THR A 86 -7.84 5.77 -14.95
N ILE A 87 -8.07 7.06 -15.18
CA ILE A 87 -9.40 7.68 -15.10
C ILE A 87 -10.30 7.15 -16.23
N VAL A 88 -9.80 7.12 -17.48
CA VAL A 88 -10.56 6.62 -18.64
C VAL A 88 -10.94 5.14 -18.48
N THR A 89 -10.06 4.34 -17.88
CA THR A 89 -10.28 2.91 -17.64
C THR A 89 -10.92 2.58 -16.29
N PHE A 90 -11.39 3.59 -15.54
CA PHE A 90 -11.99 3.43 -14.20
C PHE A 90 -11.11 2.66 -13.19
N GLY A 91 -9.80 2.88 -13.23
CA GLY A 91 -8.84 2.24 -12.34
C GLY A 91 -8.32 0.89 -12.81
N LEU A 92 -8.87 0.33 -13.90
CA LEU A 92 -8.46 -1.00 -14.40
C LEU A 92 -6.99 -1.04 -14.86
N PHE A 93 -6.41 0.12 -15.22
CA PHE A 93 -4.99 0.21 -15.58
C PHE A 93 -4.04 0.17 -14.38
N TYR A 94 -4.52 0.35 -13.14
CA TYR A 94 -3.65 0.43 -11.97
C TYR A 94 -2.75 -0.82 -11.75
N PRO A 95 -3.23 -2.08 -11.92
CA PRO A 95 -2.38 -3.27 -11.82
C PRO A 95 -1.21 -3.28 -12.81
N PHE A 96 -1.36 -2.64 -13.98
CA PHE A 96 -0.27 -2.57 -14.97
C PHE A 96 0.93 -1.77 -14.45
N ILE A 97 0.72 -0.80 -13.55
CA ILE A 97 1.81 -0.06 -12.90
C ILE A 97 2.67 -1.02 -12.07
N ASN A 98 2.03 -1.91 -11.30
CA ASN A 98 2.73 -2.92 -10.52
C ASN A 98 3.50 -3.90 -11.43
N VAL A 99 2.89 -4.31 -12.55
CA VAL A 99 3.56 -5.14 -13.57
C VAL A 99 4.81 -4.47 -14.14
N ILE A 100 4.69 -3.20 -14.52
CA ILE A 100 5.78 -2.42 -15.09
C ILE A 100 6.93 -2.36 -14.09
N ILE A 101 6.65 -2.12 -12.80
CA ILE A 101 7.69 -2.12 -11.75
C ILE A 101 8.38 -3.48 -11.63
N LEU A 102 7.62 -4.57 -11.59
CA LEU A 102 8.18 -5.93 -11.53
C LEU A 102 9.04 -6.25 -12.75
N LYS A 103 8.59 -5.85 -13.95
CA LYS A 103 9.34 -6.02 -15.20
C LYS A 103 10.59 -5.15 -15.26
N LEU A 104 10.52 -3.91 -14.76
CA LEU A 104 11.69 -3.05 -14.62
C LEU A 104 12.72 -3.66 -13.67
N ALA A 105 12.29 -4.17 -12.52
CA ALA A 105 13.18 -4.90 -11.62
C ALA A 105 13.83 -6.08 -12.33
N SER A 106 13.04 -6.90 -13.03
CA SER A 106 13.57 -8.04 -13.79
C SER A 106 14.57 -7.62 -14.86
N LEU A 107 14.33 -6.50 -15.54
CA LEU A 107 15.25 -5.96 -16.55
C LEU A 107 16.54 -5.41 -15.92
N LEU A 108 16.46 -4.77 -14.75
CA LEU A 108 17.62 -4.22 -14.04
C LEU A 108 18.52 -5.32 -13.45
N LEU A 109 17.92 -6.40 -12.94
CA LEU A 109 18.63 -7.53 -12.33
C LEU A 109 19.02 -8.62 -13.35
N GLY A 110 18.42 -8.59 -14.54
CA GLY A 110 18.78 -9.44 -15.68
C GLY A 110 18.70 -10.91 -15.33
N SER A 111 19.84 -11.61 -15.38
CA SER A 111 19.91 -13.05 -15.11
C SER A 111 19.45 -13.43 -13.70
N HIS A 112 19.61 -12.52 -12.73
CA HIS A 112 19.44 -12.83 -11.30
C HIS A 112 18.01 -12.69 -10.79
N PHE A 113 17.13 -12.04 -11.55
CA PHE A 113 15.71 -11.95 -11.26
C PHE A 113 14.93 -11.94 -12.56
N GLN A 114 14.34 -13.08 -12.89
CA GLN A 114 13.62 -13.24 -14.14
C GLN A 114 12.13 -13.40 -13.89
N ILE A 115 11.35 -12.62 -14.64
CA ILE A 115 9.91 -12.78 -14.70
C ILE A 115 9.52 -13.12 -16.14
N SER A 116 9.07 -14.35 -16.35
CA SER A 116 8.66 -14.87 -17.65
C SER A 116 7.30 -14.34 -18.09
N GLY A 117 7.13 -14.16 -19.42
CA GLY A 117 5.87 -13.77 -20.04
C GLY A 117 5.46 -12.30 -19.86
N ILE A 118 4.53 -11.84 -20.69
CA ILE A 118 4.00 -10.47 -20.64
C ILE A 118 2.75 -10.38 -19.75
N PHE A 119 1.90 -11.41 -19.79
CA PHE A 119 0.65 -11.47 -19.04
C PHE A 119 0.77 -12.12 -17.65
N ILE A 120 1.75 -13.01 -17.44
CA ILE A 120 1.96 -13.67 -16.15
C ILE A 120 2.26 -12.67 -15.02
N PRO A 121 3.12 -11.63 -15.22
CA PRO A 121 3.28 -10.57 -14.23
C PRO A 121 1.97 -9.91 -13.79
N LEU A 122 0.98 -9.84 -14.68
CA LEU A 122 -0.34 -9.27 -14.42
C LEU A 122 -1.08 -10.08 -13.36
N ILE A 123 -1.06 -11.42 -13.48
CA ILE A 123 -1.62 -12.36 -12.50
C ILE A 123 -0.86 -12.24 -11.17
N ILE A 124 0.48 -12.19 -11.22
CA ILE A 124 1.33 -12.00 -10.04
C ILE A 124 0.96 -10.69 -9.32
N SER A 125 0.79 -9.60 -10.07
CA SER A 125 0.44 -8.29 -9.51
C SER A 125 -0.94 -8.28 -8.86
N LEU A 126 -1.91 -9.01 -9.43
CA LEU A 126 -3.25 -9.14 -8.90
C LEU A 126 -3.23 -9.97 -7.60
N PHE A 127 -2.47 -11.06 -7.59
CA PHE A 127 -2.25 -11.88 -6.40
C PHE A 127 -1.59 -11.08 -5.27
N ILE A 128 -0.55 -10.30 -5.58
CA ILE A 128 0.12 -9.43 -4.60
C ILE A 128 -0.88 -8.42 -4.02
N SER A 129 -1.64 -7.71 -4.85
CA SER A 129 -2.67 -6.77 -4.36
C SER A 129 -3.71 -7.46 -3.47
N PHE A 130 -4.16 -8.66 -3.86
CA PHE A 130 -5.13 -9.42 -3.09
C PHE A 130 -4.56 -9.89 -1.74
N MET A 131 -3.34 -10.41 -1.71
CA MET A 131 -2.65 -10.83 -0.49
C MET A 131 -2.34 -9.66 0.44
N ASN A 132 -1.91 -8.52 -0.10
CA ASN A 132 -1.71 -7.31 0.67
C ASN A 132 -3.02 -6.88 1.35
N TYR A 133 -4.11 -6.83 0.60
CA TYR A 133 -5.42 -6.51 1.16
C TYR A 133 -5.83 -7.50 2.27
N LEU A 134 -5.65 -8.80 2.04
CA LEU A 134 -5.99 -9.83 3.00
C LEU A 134 -5.17 -9.72 4.29
N LEU A 135 -3.84 -9.60 4.17
CA LEU A 135 -2.95 -9.49 5.32
C LEU A 135 -3.14 -8.17 6.07
N GLU A 136 -3.32 -7.05 5.37
CA GLU A 136 -3.66 -5.79 6.03
C GLU A 136 -4.97 -5.90 6.81
N LYS A 137 -6.00 -6.54 6.23
CA LYS A 137 -7.28 -6.76 6.91
C LYS A 137 -7.11 -7.65 8.15
N LEU A 138 -6.28 -8.68 8.08
CA LEU A 138 -6.00 -9.57 9.22
C LEU A 138 -5.18 -8.89 10.32
N VAL A 139 -4.18 -8.09 9.95
CA VAL A 139 -3.27 -7.43 10.90
C VAL A 139 -3.91 -6.20 11.55
N PHE A 140 -4.61 -5.38 10.76
CA PHE A 140 -5.22 -4.13 11.25
C PHE A 140 -6.69 -4.28 11.65
N GLY A 141 -7.27 -5.47 11.45
CA GLY A 141 -8.55 -5.93 12.02
C GLY A 141 -9.62 -4.86 12.15
N ASP A 142 -10.41 -4.63 11.11
CA ASP A 142 -11.63 -3.80 11.03
C ASP A 142 -11.64 -2.48 11.83
N LYS A 143 -10.47 -1.85 12.01
CA LYS A 143 -10.36 -0.51 12.64
C LYS A 143 -10.45 0.61 11.60
N LYS A 144 -11.51 0.61 10.79
CA LYS A 144 -11.85 1.75 9.93
C LYS A 144 -13.28 2.21 10.15
#